data_AF-A0A8H7GWN0-F1
#
_entry.id   AF-A0A8H7GWN0-F1
#
_cell.length_a   1.000
_cell.length_b   1.000
_cell.length_c   1.000
_cell.angle_alpha   90.00
_cell.angle_beta   90.00
_cell.angle_gamma   90.00
#
_symmetry.space_group_name_H-M   'P 1'
#
loop_
_entity.id
_entity.type
_entity.pdbx_description
1 polymer ?
#
loop_
_entity_poly.entity_id
_entity_poly.type
_entity_poly.pdbx_seq_one_letter_code
_entity_poly.pdbx_strand_id
1 'polypeptide(L)'
;MQLRDEAIISKGAESLSQIEFLKPDDRLELFVRKLQGYINESAFDIEKFEEDIKTLQKQLLDIDIEIQVEEILKDHSEDENSLESRTYANRKTLSDKLRFAKFMLQAMLDLLHEINLLKSEESLVHHLLCSLILLNIRLLRLRNSHGAPDSLVPGYTEAISLLYQYLRMWRQTYQGLSDVPLRVSRKFAIHLIQAENTLQVLARYVS
;
A
#
# COMPACT_ATOMS: atom_id res chain seq x y z
N MET A 1 20.81 33.61 -2.96
CA MET A 1 20.35 32.32 -3.50
C MET A 1 19.49 31.65 -2.44
N GLN A 2 18.30 32.21 -2.19
CA GLN A 2 17.44 31.85 -1.04
C GLN A 2 15.93 32.05 -1.32
N LEU A 3 15.54 32.28 -2.59
CA LEU A 3 14.18 32.65 -3.00
C LEU A 3 13.50 31.58 -3.89
N ARG A 4 14.03 30.35 -3.96
CA ARG A 4 13.42 29.27 -4.76
C ARG A 4 12.71 28.18 -3.94
N ASP A 5 12.91 28.13 -2.63
CA ASP A 5 12.33 27.06 -1.80
C ASP A 5 10.93 27.38 -1.24
N GLU A 6 10.50 28.65 -1.21
CA GLU A 6 9.15 29.01 -0.74
C GLU A 6 8.03 28.69 -1.75
N ALA A 7 8.36 28.56 -3.04
CA ALA A 7 7.36 28.34 -4.09
C ALA A 7 6.85 26.88 -4.16
N ILE A 8 7.58 25.91 -3.60
CA ILE A 8 7.22 24.48 -3.67
C ILE A 8 6.27 24.09 -2.53
N ILE A 9 6.39 24.70 -1.35
CA ILE A 9 5.52 24.41 -0.19
C ILE A 9 4.09 24.93 -0.43
N SER A 10 3.93 26.04 -1.16
CA SER A 10 2.61 26.64 -1.44
C SER A 10 1.70 25.76 -2.32
N LYS A 11 2.26 25.05 -3.32
CA LYS A 11 1.46 24.19 -4.23
C LYS A 11 0.92 22.91 -3.56
N GLY A 12 1.55 22.44 -2.48
CA GLY A 12 1.07 21.29 -1.73
C GLY A 12 -0.18 21.60 -0.90
N ALA A 13 -0.27 22.82 -0.37
CA ALA A 13 -1.38 23.25 0.49
C ALA A 13 -2.67 23.56 -0.31
N GLU A 14 -2.58 24.14 -1.50
CA GLU A 14 -3.75 24.43 -2.36
C GLU A 14 -4.43 23.17 -2.92
N SER A 15 -3.70 22.05 -3.05
CA SER A 15 -4.28 20.77 -3.49
C SER A 15 -5.17 20.13 -2.42
N LEU A 16 -4.95 20.44 -1.14
CA LEU A 16 -5.65 19.80 -0.03
C LEU A 16 -7.02 20.41 0.26
N SER A 17 -7.22 21.70 0.00
CA SER A 17 -8.53 22.36 0.21
C SER A 17 -9.60 21.93 -0.81
N GLN A 18 -9.21 21.37 -1.94
CA GLN A 18 -10.15 20.83 -2.94
C GLN A 18 -10.65 19.42 -2.60
N ILE A 19 -10.00 18.71 -1.66
CA ILE A 19 -10.38 17.35 -1.27
C ILE A 19 -11.60 17.34 -0.33
N GLU A 20 -11.88 18.45 0.37
CA GLU A 20 -12.97 18.53 1.36
C GLU A 20 -14.38 18.36 0.76
N PHE A 21 -14.54 18.46 -0.56
CA PHE A 21 -15.84 18.31 -1.23
C PHE A 21 -16.03 16.96 -1.94
N LEU A 22 -15.03 16.08 -1.89
CA LEU A 22 -15.10 14.78 -2.54
C LEU A 22 -15.86 13.78 -1.67
N LYS A 23 -16.61 12.88 -2.31
CA LYS A 23 -17.26 11.78 -1.60
C LYS A 23 -16.20 10.86 -0.98
N PRO A 24 -16.50 10.18 0.13
CA PRO A 24 -15.56 9.25 0.78
C PRO A 24 -14.95 8.22 -0.17
N ASP A 25 -15.75 7.74 -1.14
CA ASP A 25 -15.31 6.75 -2.13
C ASP A 25 -14.17 7.26 -3.03
N ASP A 26 -14.31 8.50 -3.53
CA ASP A 26 -13.31 9.17 -4.36
C ASP A 26 -12.07 9.52 -3.53
N ARG A 27 -12.26 9.96 -2.28
CA ARG A 27 -11.18 10.26 -1.35
C ARG A 27 -10.31 9.04 -1.05
N LEU A 28 -10.92 7.86 -0.84
CA LEU A 28 -10.20 6.61 -0.66
C LEU A 28 -9.42 6.19 -1.90
N GLU A 29 -9.99 6.37 -3.08
CA GLU A 29 -9.30 6.06 -4.33
C GLU A 29 -8.07 6.95 -4.52
N LEU A 30 -8.21 8.26 -4.28
CA LEU A 30 -7.09 9.20 -4.30
C LEU A 30 -6.06 8.88 -3.22
N PHE A 31 -6.50 8.47 -2.03
CA PHE A 31 -5.60 8.10 -0.94
C PHE A 31 -4.76 6.86 -1.29
N VAL A 32 -5.38 5.81 -1.83
CA VAL A 32 -4.64 4.62 -2.30
C VAL A 32 -3.68 5.00 -3.42
N ARG A 33 -4.11 5.81 -4.40
CA ARG A 33 -3.20 6.31 -5.46
C ARG A 33 -2.02 7.10 -4.88
N LYS A 34 -2.25 7.91 -3.86
CA LYS A 34 -1.19 8.64 -3.15
C LYS A 34 -0.19 7.67 -2.51
N LEU A 35 -0.67 6.63 -1.81
CA LEU A 35 0.18 5.58 -1.24
C LEU A 35 0.99 4.84 -2.32
N GLN A 36 0.35 4.50 -3.44
CA GLN A 36 1.01 3.88 -4.59
C GLN A 36 2.08 4.80 -5.21
N GLY A 37 1.90 6.12 -5.13
CA GLY A 37 2.86 7.11 -5.62
C GLY A 37 4.21 7.10 -4.91
N TYR A 38 4.30 6.58 -3.68
CA TYR A 38 5.59 6.37 -3.00
C TYR A 38 6.30 5.10 -3.49
N ILE A 39 5.62 4.23 -4.24
CA ILE A 39 6.15 2.97 -4.75
C ILE A 39 6.46 3.17 -6.25
N ASN A 40 7.73 3.32 -6.59
CA ASN A 40 8.14 3.39 -7.98
C ASN A 40 8.50 1.98 -8.52
N GLU A 41 8.91 1.89 -9.78
CA GLU A 41 9.18 0.58 -10.40
C GLU A 41 10.34 -0.16 -9.74
N SER A 42 11.33 0.53 -9.17
CA SER A 42 12.55 -0.06 -8.64
C SER A 42 12.73 0.08 -7.13
N ALA A 43 11.99 0.98 -6.49
CA ALA A 43 12.23 1.43 -5.13
C ALA A 43 10.96 1.95 -4.45
N PHE A 44 11.07 2.09 -3.13
CA PHE A 44 10.11 2.77 -2.27
C PHE A 44 10.75 4.08 -1.81
N ASP A 45 10.04 5.20 -1.98
CA ASP A 45 10.49 6.53 -1.58
C ASP A 45 10.31 6.71 -0.07
N ILE A 46 11.25 6.13 0.67
CA ILE A 46 11.27 6.08 2.14
C ILE A 46 11.26 7.49 2.73
N GLU A 47 12.13 8.37 2.24
CA GLU A 47 12.32 9.71 2.78
C GLU A 47 11.03 10.52 2.66
N LYS A 48 10.47 10.57 1.45
CA LYS A 48 9.22 11.30 1.21
C LYS A 48 8.04 10.69 1.98
N PHE A 49 7.98 9.36 2.08
CA PHE A 49 6.92 8.72 2.85
C PHE A 49 7.03 9.03 4.34
N GLU A 50 8.25 9.00 4.91
CA GLU A 50 8.52 9.35 6.31
C GLU A 50 8.06 10.79 6.65
N GLU A 51 8.31 11.74 5.75
CA GLU A 51 7.85 13.12 5.89
C GLU A 51 6.32 13.23 5.94
N ASP A 52 5.61 12.38 5.18
CA ASP A 52 4.16 12.45 5.00
C ASP A 52 3.36 11.59 5.99
N ILE A 53 3.98 10.73 6.83
CA ILE A 53 3.29 9.75 7.70
C ILE A 53 2.15 10.39 8.50
N LYS A 54 2.44 11.47 9.23
CA LYS A 54 1.46 12.10 10.13
C LYS A 54 0.27 12.64 9.34
N THR A 55 0.54 13.21 8.17
CA THR A 55 -0.50 13.73 7.27
C THR A 55 -1.34 12.58 6.72
N LEU A 56 -0.72 11.47 6.29
CA LEU A 56 -1.43 10.30 5.77
C LEU A 56 -2.31 9.63 6.83
N GLN A 57 -1.81 9.46 8.05
CA GLN A 57 -2.58 8.90 9.16
C GLN A 57 -3.79 9.77 9.50
N LYS A 58 -3.60 11.09 9.56
CA LYS A 58 -4.71 12.03 9.78
C LYS A 58 -5.74 11.94 8.64
N GLN A 59 -5.29 11.98 7.39
CA GLN A 59 -6.17 11.88 6.22
C GLN A 59 -7.04 10.62 6.25
N LEU A 60 -6.46 9.47 6.59
CA LEU A 60 -7.19 8.22 6.67
C LEU A 60 -8.18 8.19 7.84
N LEU A 61 -7.82 8.77 8.99
CA LEU A 61 -8.71 8.90 10.14
C LEU A 61 -9.91 9.80 9.82
N ASP A 62 -9.68 10.94 9.16
CA ASP A 62 -10.74 11.86 8.77
C ASP A 62 -11.74 11.18 7.82
N ILE A 63 -11.24 10.38 6.85
CA ILE A 63 -12.09 9.59 5.95
C ILE A 63 -12.87 8.51 6.71
N ASP A 64 -12.24 7.80 7.65
CA ASP A 64 -12.89 6.76 8.46
C ASP A 64 -14.03 7.31 9.30
N ILE A 65 -13.82 8.47 9.94
CA ILE A 65 -14.85 9.17 10.72
C ILE A 65 -16.02 9.57 9.83
N GLU A 66 -15.77 10.14 8.65
CA GLU A 66 -16.82 10.55 7.72
C GLU A 66 -17.68 9.35 7.29
N ILE A 67 -17.04 8.23 6.96
CA ILE A 67 -17.74 6.98 6.59
C ILE A 67 -18.65 6.50 7.73
N GLN A 68 -18.14 6.48 8.96
CA GLN A 68 -18.92 6.06 10.13
C GLN A 68 -20.12 6.98 10.40
N VAL A 69 -19.94 8.30 10.24
CA VAL A 69 -21.04 9.27 10.38
C VAL A 69 -22.10 9.04 9.29
N GLU A 70 -21.68 8.83 8.04
CA GLU A 70 -22.61 8.56 6.94
C GLU A 70 -23.39 7.25 7.15
N GLU A 71 -22.76 6.21 7.72
CA GLU A 71 -23.42 4.96 8.08
C GLU A 71 -24.48 5.15 9.17
N ILE A 72 -24.16 5.88 10.25
CA ILE A 72 -25.10 6.16 11.35
C ILE A 72 -26.31 6.97 10.85
N LEU A 73 -26.09 7.99 10.02
CA LEU A 73 -27.18 8.83 9.51
C LEU A 73 -28.14 8.05 8.61
N LYS A 74 -27.63 7.09 7.82
CA LYS A 74 -28.46 6.25 6.95
C LYS A 74 -29.32 5.26 7.71
N ASP A 75 -28.86 4.78 8.86
CA ASP A 75 -29.61 3.82 9.66
C ASP A 75 -30.80 4.47 10.40
N HIS A 76 -30.89 5.81 10.44
CA HIS A 76 -32.00 6.56 11.03
C HIS A 76 -33.03 7.10 10.03
N SER A 77 -32.77 7.03 8.72
CA SER A 77 -33.74 7.43 7.69
C SER A 77 -34.57 6.22 7.25
N GLU A 78 -35.50 5.78 8.10
CA GLU A 78 -36.41 4.63 7.90
C GLU A 78 -37.52 4.88 6.86
N ASP A 79 -37.19 5.41 5.67
CA ASP A 79 -38.13 5.38 4.55
C ASP A 79 -38.05 4.01 3.87
N GLU A 80 -38.68 3.01 4.51
CA GLU A 80 -38.62 1.56 4.27
C GLU A 80 -38.95 1.08 2.85
N ASN A 81 -39.40 1.95 1.93
CA ASN A 81 -40.19 1.49 0.79
C ASN A 81 -39.59 1.59 -0.62
N SER A 82 -38.31 1.94 -0.86
CA SER A 82 -37.88 2.03 -2.28
C SER A 82 -36.45 1.78 -2.75
N LEU A 83 -35.42 1.50 -1.92
CA LEU A 83 -34.06 1.39 -2.49
C LEU A 83 -33.01 0.56 -1.71
N GLU A 84 -33.39 -0.52 -1.05
CA GLU A 84 -32.46 -1.27 -0.18
C GLU A 84 -31.29 -1.96 -0.92
N SER A 85 -31.49 -2.40 -2.16
CA SER A 85 -30.50 -3.24 -2.86
C SER A 85 -29.27 -2.47 -3.37
N ARG A 86 -29.42 -1.20 -3.77
CA ARG A 86 -28.28 -0.37 -4.23
C ARG A 86 -27.40 0.11 -3.08
N THR A 87 -27.99 0.33 -1.92
CA THR A 87 -27.28 0.84 -0.74
C THR A 87 -26.32 -0.19 -0.17
N TYR A 88 -26.69 -1.48 -0.16
CA TYR A 88 -25.85 -2.55 0.38
C TYR A 88 -24.56 -2.77 -0.43
N ALA A 89 -24.66 -2.82 -1.77
CA ALA A 89 -23.49 -3.01 -2.63
C ALA A 89 -22.46 -1.89 -2.44
N ASN A 90 -22.91 -0.64 -2.37
CA ASN A 90 -22.04 0.52 -2.15
C ASN A 90 -21.39 0.53 -0.75
N ARG A 91 -22.11 0.10 0.30
CA ARG A 91 -21.51 -0.01 1.65
C ARG A 91 -20.36 -1.02 1.66
N LYS A 92 -20.57 -2.18 1.01
CA LYS A 92 -19.54 -3.21 0.91
C LYS A 92 -18.29 -2.72 0.16
N THR A 93 -18.47 -2.01 -0.95
CA THR A 93 -17.32 -1.49 -1.73
C THR A 93 -16.51 -0.47 -0.94
N LEU A 94 -17.17 0.40 -0.17
CA LEU A 94 -16.49 1.44 0.61
C LEU A 94 -15.70 0.85 1.78
N SER A 95 -16.29 -0.11 2.50
CA SER A 95 -15.60 -0.85 3.57
C SER A 95 -14.38 -1.61 3.05
N ASP A 96 -14.49 -2.24 1.87
CA ASP A 96 -13.38 -2.94 1.23
C ASP A 96 -12.23 -1.98 0.87
N LYS A 97 -12.54 -0.80 0.30
CA LYS A 97 -11.55 0.23 -0.01
C LYS A 97 -10.86 0.76 1.24
N LEU A 98 -11.61 1.10 2.29
CA LEU A 98 -11.07 1.60 3.55
C LEU A 98 -10.15 0.57 4.22
N ARG A 99 -10.59 -0.70 4.26
CA ARG A 99 -9.80 -1.81 4.77
C ARG A 99 -8.48 -1.96 4.01
N PHE A 100 -8.54 -1.91 2.67
CA PHE A 100 -7.33 -2.01 1.86
C PHE A 100 -6.39 -0.81 2.07
N ALA A 101 -6.92 0.42 2.12
CA ALA A 101 -6.15 1.62 2.41
C ALA A 101 -5.42 1.53 3.77
N LYS A 102 -6.12 1.10 4.83
CA LYS A 102 -5.54 0.84 6.15
C LYS A 102 -4.43 -0.20 6.09
N PHE A 103 -4.69 -1.32 5.42
CA PHE A 103 -3.71 -2.39 5.23
C PHE A 103 -2.45 -1.90 4.49
N MET A 104 -2.62 -1.14 3.40
CA MET A 104 -1.50 -0.64 2.61
C MET A 104 -0.64 0.35 3.39
N LEU A 105 -1.27 1.32 4.08
CA LEU A 105 -0.55 2.26 4.95
C LEU A 105 0.21 1.53 6.05
N GLN A 106 -0.42 0.57 6.72
CA GLN A 106 0.21 -0.21 7.77
C GLN A 106 1.41 -1.00 7.25
N ALA A 107 1.28 -1.67 6.10
CA ALA A 107 2.39 -2.42 5.50
C ALA A 107 3.61 -1.52 5.20
N MET A 108 3.37 -0.28 4.74
CA MET A 108 4.44 0.69 4.49
C MET A 108 5.09 1.18 5.79
N LEU A 109 4.32 1.39 6.86
CA LEU A 109 4.84 1.72 8.20
C LEU A 109 5.66 0.57 8.79
N ASP A 110 5.18 -0.66 8.65
CA ASP A 110 5.89 -1.86 9.10
C ASP A 110 7.21 -2.01 8.35
N LEU A 111 7.23 -1.79 7.03
CA LEU A 111 8.47 -1.76 6.24
C LEU A 111 9.46 -0.74 6.82
N LEU A 112 9.05 0.51 7.08
CA LEU A 112 9.93 1.53 7.63
C LEU A 112 10.54 1.09 8.97
N HIS A 113 9.70 0.55 9.85
CA HIS A 113 10.16 0.03 11.13
C HIS A 113 11.19 -1.08 10.93
N GLU A 114 10.92 -2.04 10.04
CA GLU A 114 11.85 -3.13 9.76
C GLU A 114 13.15 -2.65 9.12
N ILE A 115 13.12 -1.76 8.14
CA ILE A 115 14.33 -1.18 7.53
C ILE A 115 15.17 -0.50 8.60
N ASN A 116 14.55 0.29 9.48
CA ASN A 116 15.26 0.99 10.55
C ASN A 116 15.92 0.04 11.55
N LEU A 117 15.33 -1.13 11.80
CA LEU A 117 15.95 -2.19 12.61
C LEU A 117 17.12 -2.89 11.89
N LEU A 118 17.06 -3.01 10.56
CA LEU A 118 18.10 -3.68 9.78
C LEU A 118 19.29 -2.77 9.44
N LYS A 119 19.15 -1.44 9.55
CA LYS A 119 20.21 -0.44 9.22
C LYS A 119 21.52 -0.67 9.98
N SER A 120 21.50 -1.32 11.14
CA SER A 120 22.71 -1.60 11.93
C SER A 120 23.50 -2.82 11.47
N GLU A 121 22.96 -3.64 10.56
CA GLU A 121 23.56 -4.94 10.19
C GLU A 121 23.89 -5.01 8.69
N GLU A 122 25.17 -4.88 8.35
CA GLU A 122 25.68 -4.94 6.97
C GLU A 122 25.92 -6.38 6.47
N SER A 123 24.96 -7.28 6.68
CA SER A 123 25.08 -8.66 6.19
C SER A 123 24.19 -8.93 4.98
N LEU A 124 24.66 -9.83 4.10
CA LEU A 124 23.92 -10.22 2.89
C LEU A 124 22.51 -10.75 3.20
N VAL A 125 22.36 -11.47 4.32
CA VAL A 125 21.04 -11.97 4.74
C VAL A 125 20.07 -10.86 5.10
N HIS A 126 20.55 -9.78 5.73
CA HIS A 126 19.74 -8.60 6.04
C HIS A 126 19.34 -7.85 4.78
N HIS A 127 20.26 -7.74 3.80
CA HIS A 127 19.98 -7.17 2.50
C HIS A 127 18.91 -7.95 1.72
N LEU A 128 19.00 -9.29 1.72
CA LEU A 128 18.00 -10.16 1.08
C LEU A 128 16.63 -10.04 1.76
N LEU A 129 16.60 -10.00 3.10
CA LEU A 129 15.36 -9.80 3.84
C LEU A 129 14.74 -8.43 3.49
N CYS A 130 15.51 -7.35 3.53
CA CYS A 130 15.06 -6.01 3.14
C CYS A 130 14.49 -5.98 1.72
N SER A 131 15.20 -6.59 0.77
CA SER A 131 14.76 -6.70 -0.63
C SER A 131 13.42 -7.43 -0.77
N LEU A 132 13.21 -8.47 0.03
CA LEU A 132 11.98 -9.27 0.02
C LEU A 132 10.79 -8.53 0.65
N ILE A 133 11.02 -7.73 1.70
CA ILE A 133 9.98 -6.87 2.29
C ILE A 133 9.59 -5.77 1.28
N LEU A 134 10.58 -5.13 0.65
CA LEU A 134 10.34 -4.14 -0.42
C LEU A 134 9.57 -4.74 -1.60
N LEU A 135 9.84 -5.99 -1.98
CA LEU A 135 9.07 -6.69 -3.01
C LEU A 135 7.60 -6.86 -2.60
N ASN A 136 7.32 -7.24 -1.36
CA ASN A 136 5.93 -7.35 -0.87
C ASN A 136 5.19 -6.01 -0.98
N ILE A 137 5.87 -4.89 -0.70
CA ILE A 137 5.29 -3.55 -0.88
C ILE A 137 5.08 -3.22 -2.36
N ARG A 138 6.03 -3.55 -3.24
CA ARG A 138 5.88 -3.39 -4.70
C ARG A 138 4.68 -4.18 -5.25
N LEU A 139 4.38 -5.34 -4.69
CA LEU A 139 3.19 -6.13 -5.06
C LEU A 139 1.87 -5.43 -4.72
N LEU A 140 1.84 -4.53 -3.72
CA LEU A 140 0.64 -3.75 -3.38
C LEU A 140 0.28 -2.72 -4.45
N ARG A 141 1.27 -2.23 -5.21
CA ARG A 141 1.05 -1.31 -6.34
C ARG A 141 0.29 -1.96 -7.50
N LEU A 142 0.33 -3.29 -7.61
CA LEU A 142 -0.36 -4.06 -8.65
C LEU A 142 -1.82 -4.37 -8.30
N ARG A 143 -2.38 -3.66 -7.32
CA ARG A 143 -3.77 -3.80 -6.87
C ARG A 143 -4.50 -2.47 -6.99
N ASN A 144 -5.80 -2.51 -7.22
CA ASN A 144 -6.64 -1.32 -7.23
C ASN A 144 -7.02 -0.87 -5.81
N SER A 145 -7.83 0.19 -5.71
CA SER A 145 -8.31 0.73 -4.42
C SER A 145 -9.12 -0.26 -3.57
N HIS A 146 -9.66 -1.33 -4.16
CA HIS A 146 -10.36 -2.40 -3.45
C HIS A 146 -9.43 -3.54 -3.00
N GLY A 147 -8.13 -3.44 -3.30
CA GLY A 147 -7.15 -4.49 -3.05
C GLY A 147 -7.24 -5.68 -4.01
N ALA A 148 -8.03 -5.60 -5.08
CA ALA A 148 -8.07 -6.61 -6.13
C ALA A 148 -6.92 -6.40 -7.13
N PRO A 149 -6.40 -7.46 -7.79
CA PRO A 149 -5.45 -7.33 -8.89
C PRO A 149 -5.92 -6.32 -9.95
N ASP A 150 -5.02 -5.43 -10.38
CA ASP A 150 -5.33 -4.39 -11.38
C ASP A 150 -4.50 -4.58 -12.65
N SER A 151 -5.03 -5.37 -13.57
CA SER A 151 -4.38 -5.65 -14.86
C SER A 151 -4.34 -4.45 -15.81
N LEU A 152 -4.99 -3.33 -15.46
CA LEU A 152 -4.95 -2.09 -16.25
C LEU A 152 -3.72 -1.24 -15.93
N VAL A 153 -2.97 -1.58 -14.88
CA VAL A 153 -1.70 -0.92 -14.57
C VAL A 153 -0.71 -1.13 -15.73
N PRO A 154 -0.12 -0.06 -16.30
CA PRO A 154 0.87 -0.21 -17.37
C PRO A 154 2.04 -1.10 -16.94
N GLY A 155 2.39 -2.06 -17.80
CA GLY A 155 3.49 -3.01 -17.54
C GLY A 155 3.15 -4.11 -16.53
N TYR A 156 1.87 -4.39 -16.25
CA TYR A 156 1.44 -5.36 -15.26
C TYR A 156 2.08 -6.76 -15.43
N THR A 157 2.02 -7.30 -16.66
CA THR A 157 2.55 -8.63 -16.99
C THR A 157 4.07 -8.70 -16.86
N GLU A 158 4.76 -7.66 -17.34
CA GLU A 158 6.21 -7.52 -17.24
C GLU A 158 6.64 -7.40 -15.77
N ALA A 159 5.91 -6.60 -14.98
CA ALA A 159 6.17 -6.43 -13.56
C ALA A 159 6.02 -7.75 -12.79
N ILE A 160 4.95 -8.52 -13.02
CA ILE A 160 4.78 -9.84 -12.39
C ILE A 160 5.93 -10.77 -12.77
N SER A 161 6.28 -10.83 -14.05
CA SER A 161 7.35 -11.69 -14.55
C SER A 161 8.70 -11.34 -13.92
N LEU A 162 9.01 -10.05 -13.83
CA LEU A 162 10.23 -9.54 -13.22
C LEU A 162 10.28 -9.83 -11.71
N LEU A 163 9.18 -9.61 -11.00
CA LEU A 163 9.09 -9.88 -9.55
C LEU A 163 9.23 -11.38 -9.24
N TYR A 164 8.70 -12.28 -10.09
CA TYR A 164 8.96 -13.71 -9.99
C TYR A 164 10.44 -14.06 -10.13
N GLN A 165 11.13 -13.44 -11.09
CA GLN A 165 12.57 -13.66 -11.29
C GLN A 165 13.38 -13.22 -10.07
N TYR A 166 13.08 -12.02 -9.52
CA TYR A 166 13.73 -11.55 -8.29
C TYR A 166 13.47 -12.49 -7.10
N LEU A 167 12.22 -12.91 -6.91
CA LEU A 167 11.87 -13.82 -5.82
C LEU A 167 12.61 -15.16 -5.90
N ARG A 168 12.71 -15.73 -7.11
CA ARG A 168 13.45 -16.98 -7.35
C ARG A 168 14.94 -16.81 -7.10
N MET A 169 15.53 -15.73 -7.62
CA MET A 169 16.94 -15.42 -7.43
C MET A 169 17.26 -15.27 -5.94
N TRP A 170 16.51 -14.44 -5.19
CA TRP A 170 16.76 -14.23 -3.76
C TRP A 170 16.57 -15.49 -2.93
N ARG A 171 15.60 -16.35 -3.27
CA ARG A 171 15.47 -17.68 -2.64
C ARG A 171 16.72 -18.52 -2.82
N GLN A 172 17.21 -18.62 -4.05
CA GLN A 172 18.40 -19.42 -4.37
C GLN A 172 19.63 -18.86 -3.65
N THR A 173 19.82 -17.54 -3.65
CA THR A 173 20.90 -16.88 -2.91
C THR A 173 20.80 -17.17 -1.41
N TYR A 174 19.61 -17.05 -0.83
CA TYR A 174 19.39 -17.32 0.59
C TYR A 174 19.69 -18.79 0.97
N GLN A 175 19.30 -19.75 0.13
CA GLN A 175 19.58 -21.17 0.34
C GLN A 175 21.07 -21.53 0.32
N GLY A 176 21.91 -20.68 -0.29
CA GLY A 176 23.37 -20.84 -0.28
C GLY A 176 24.07 -20.26 0.95
N LEU A 177 23.36 -19.57 1.84
CA LEU A 177 23.94 -19.00 3.05
C LEU A 177 24.05 -20.05 4.17
N SER A 178 25.20 -20.13 4.83
CA SER A 178 25.37 -20.87 6.08
C SER A 178 25.15 -19.97 7.29
N ASP A 179 24.86 -20.57 8.45
CA ASP A 179 24.86 -19.91 9.77
C ASP A 179 23.90 -18.72 9.92
N VAL A 180 22.78 -18.73 9.19
CA VAL A 180 21.76 -17.68 9.32
C VAL A 180 21.06 -17.78 10.68
N PRO A 181 21.01 -16.69 11.47
CA PRO A 181 20.28 -16.69 12.74
C PRO A 181 18.81 -17.08 12.55
N LEU A 182 18.30 -17.97 13.42
CA LEU A 182 16.95 -18.54 13.32
C LEU A 182 15.85 -17.46 13.20
N ARG A 183 16.01 -16.33 13.90
CA ARG A 183 15.07 -15.20 13.85
C ARG A 183 14.97 -14.59 12.45
N VAL A 184 16.12 -14.36 11.80
CA VAL A 184 16.18 -13.81 10.44
C VAL A 184 15.64 -14.83 9.45
N SER A 185 15.94 -16.12 9.66
CA SER A 185 15.43 -17.20 8.82
C SER A 185 13.91 -17.32 8.83
N ARG A 186 13.29 -17.26 10.01
CA ARG A 186 11.83 -17.26 10.13
C ARG A 186 11.21 -16.06 9.41
N LYS A 187 11.76 -14.85 9.60
CA LYS A 187 11.27 -13.65 8.91
C LYS A 187 11.36 -13.80 7.39
N PHE A 188 12.51 -14.24 6.89
CA PHE A 188 12.71 -14.47 5.46
C PHE A 188 11.66 -15.43 4.89
N ALA A 189 11.43 -16.57 5.55
CA ALA A 189 10.43 -17.55 5.13
C ALA A 189 9.01 -16.97 5.09
N ILE A 190 8.62 -16.16 6.08
CA ILE A 190 7.30 -15.50 6.14
C ILE A 190 7.10 -14.59 4.92
N HIS A 191 8.04 -13.66 4.69
CA HIS A 191 7.94 -12.73 3.56
C HIS A 191 8.04 -13.42 2.20
N LEU A 192 8.78 -14.54 2.13
CA LEU A 192 8.90 -15.34 0.91
C LEU A 192 7.56 -15.97 0.53
N ILE A 193 6.92 -16.64 1.49
CA ILE A 193 5.61 -17.27 1.30
C ILE A 193 4.54 -16.21 0.97
N GLN A 194 4.57 -15.07 1.65
CA GLN A 194 3.65 -13.96 1.37
C GLN A 194 3.78 -13.46 -0.08
N ALA A 195 5.02 -13.26 -0.54
CA ALA A 195 5.31 -12.83 -1.90
C ALA A 195 4.88 -13.87 -2.94
N GLU A 196 5.18 -15.16 -2.70
CA GLU A 196 4.75 -16.26 -3.58
C GLU A 196 3.25 -16.31 -3.75
N ASN A 197 2.52 -16.32 -2.63
CA ASN A 197 1.06 -16.39 -2.64
C ASN A 197 0.46 -15.19 -3.35
N THR A 198 1.00 -13.99 -3.10
CA THR A 198 0.53 -12.77 -3.74
C THR A 198 0.79 -12.79 -5.25
N LEU A 199 1.99 -13.17 -5.67
CA LEU A 199 2.32 -13.32 -7.09
C LEU A 199 1.46 -14.38 -7.78
N GLN A 200 1.17 -15.50 -7.12
CA GLN A 200 0.30 -16.54 -7.67
C GLN A 200 -1.13 -16.03 -7.89
N VAL A 201 -1.64 -15.18 -7.00
CA VAL A 201 -2.95 -14.54 -7.18
C VAL A 201 -2.92 -13.54 -8.34
N LEU A 202 -1.91 -12.68 -8.40
CA LEU A 202 -1.76 -11.67 -9.46
C LEU A 202 -1.58 -12.31 -10.85
N ALA A 203 -0.80 -13.40 -10.95
CA ALA A 203 -0.52 -14.10 -12.20
C ALA A 203 -1.77 -14.69 -12.88
N ARG A 204 -2.87 -14.90 -12.15
CA ARG A 204 -4.15 -15.36 -12.72
C ARG A 204 -4.83 -14.31 -13.61
N TYR A 205 -4.35 -13.06 -13.56
CA TYR A 205 -4.90 -11.92 -14.30
C TYR A 205 -3.98 -11.46 -15.44
N VAL A 206 -2.92 -12.23 -15.74
CA VAL A 206 -2.09 -12.02 -16.93
C VAL A 206 -2.85 -12.58 -18.13
N SER A 207 -3.16 -11.71 -19.09
CA SER A 207 -3.77 -12.04 -20.37
C SER A 207 -2.76 -12.41 -21.43
#